data_AF-A0A1H6E3C4-F1
#
_entry.id   AF-A0A1H6E3C4-F1
#
_cell.length_a   1.000
_cell.length_b   1.000
_cell.length_c   1.000
_cell.angle_alpha   90.00
_cell.angle_beta   90.00
_cell.angle_gamma   90.00
#
_symmetry.space_group_name_H-M   'P 1'
#
loop_
_entity.id
_entity.type
_entity.pdbx_description
1 polymer ?
#
loop_
_entity_poly.entity_id
_entity_poly.type
_entity_poly.pdbx_seq_one_letter_code
_entity_poly.pdbx_strand_id
1 'polypeptide(L)'
;MSEREYFANVRRRLPMYVIGGRLDRLEAFLDGYDQHAMRHGGPGLQGWKDWLIAKRGQTCNHGWPGHVRHIALPDGWEHWDLPQEQEQIVIDVLFDLLDEYLTEREPDATR
;
A
#
# COMPACT_ATOMS: atom_id res chain seq x y z
N MET A 1 12.98 7.74 12.73
CA MET A 1 12.22 6.57 12.24
C MET A 1 12.10 6.75 10.75
N SER A 2 12.57 5.78 9.95
CA SER A 2 12.34 5.80 8.50
C SER A 2 10.88 5.53 8.17
N GLU A 3 10.43 5.86 6.95
CA GLU A 3 9.07 5.53 6.50
C GLU A 3 8.84 4.01 6.55
N ARG A 4 9.87 3.21 6.24
CA ARG A 4 9.81 1.75 6.36
C ARG A 4 9.56 1.28 7.78
N GLU A 5 10.30 1.82 8.75
CA GLU A 5 10.10 1.51 10.17
C GLU A 5 8.71 1.94 10.64
N TYR A 6 8.19 3.06 10.13
CA TYR A 6 6.83 3.53 10.42
C TYR A 6 5.78 2.53 9.92
N PHE A 7 5.82 2.15 8.63
CA PHE A 7 4.84 1.21 8.08
C PHE A 7 4.98 -0.21 8.64
N ALA A 8 6.19 -0.65 8.99
CA ALA A 8 6.39 -1.89 9.74
C ALA A 8 5.70 -1.84 11.12
N ASN A 9 5.74 -0.67 11.80
CA ASN A 9 5.01 -0.47 13.05
C ASN A 9 3.48 -0.50 12.84
N VAL A 10 3.00 0.16 11.78
CA VAL A 10 1.58 0.14 11.38
C VAL A 10 1.12 -1.29 11.13
N ARG A 11 1.85 -2.10 10.34
CA ARG A 11 1.54 -3.51 10.12
C ARG A 11 1.41 -4.29 11.42
N ARG A 12 2.40 -4.15 12.31
CA ARG A 12 2.43 -4.87 13.60
C ARG A 12 1.28 -4.50 14.53
N ARG A 13 0.74 -3.29 14.40
CA ARG A 13 -0.30 -2.75 15.28
C ARG A 13 -1.49 -2.25 14.48
N LEU A 14 -1.85 -2.94 13.41
CA LEU A 14 -2.83 -2.46 12.45
C LEU A 14 -4.14 -1.98 13.11
N PRO A 15 -4.74 -2.70 14.08
CA PRO A 15 -5.97 -2.25 14.76
C PRO A 15 -5.83 -0.93 15.54
N MET A 16 -4.60 -0.52 15.90
CA MET A 16 -4.32 0.74 16.59
C MET A 16 -4.39 1.95 15.63
N TYR A 17 -4.06 1.73 14.35
CA TYR A 17 -4.06 2.77 13.31
C TYR A 17 -5.32 2.76 12.47
N VAL A 18 -5.89 1.56 12.28
CA VAL A 18 -6.99 1.28 11.36
C VAL A 18 -8.08 0.53 12.12
N ILE A 19 -9.23 1.17 12.33
CA ILE A 19 -10.36 0.57 13.07
C ILE A 19 -10.75 -0.75 12.41
N GLY A 20 -10.75 -1.82 13.21
CA GLY A 20 -11.11 -3.17 12.76
C GLY A 20 -10.08 -3.84 11.86
N GLY A 21 -8.95 -3.19 11.56
CA GLY A 21 -7.90 -3.74 10.70
C GLY A 21 -8.37 -4.10 9.28
N ARG A 22 -9.44 -3.46 8.79
CA ARG A 22 -10.06 -3.73 7.49
C ARG A 22 -9.30 -3.07 6.35
N LEU A 23 -9.37 -3.68 5.15
CA LEU A 23 -8.62 -3.22 3.98
C LEU A 23 -9.10 -1.86 3.48
N ASP A 24 -10.42 -1.62 3.40
CA ASP A 24 -11.00 -0.34 2.98
C ASP A 24 -10.51 0.82 3.87
N ARG A 25 -10.37 0.56 5.18
CA ARG A 25 -9.87 1.54 6.15
C ARG A 25 -8.37 1.75 6.06
N LEU A 26 -7.61 0.70 5.75
CA LEU A 26 -6.18 0.83 5.49
C LEU A 26 -5.92 1.62 4.21
N GLU A 27 -6.71 1.41 3.15
CA GLU A 27 -6.63 2.18 1.91
C GLU A 27 -6.93 3.66 2.15
N ALA A 28 -8.01 3.96 2.88
CA ALA A 28 -8.34 5.33 3.25
C ALA A 28 -7.26 5.98 4.15
N PHE A 29 -6.63 5.20 5.03
CA PHE A 29 -5.51 5.66 5.85
C PHE A 29 -4.29 6.05 4.98
N LEU A 30 -3.94 5.24 3.97
CA LEU A 30 -2.83 5.54 3.07
C LEU A 30 -3.12 6.75 2.17
N ASP A 31 -4.35 6.90 1.69
CA ASP A 31 -4.76 8.10 0.97
C ASP A 31 -4.63 9.36 1.85
N GLY A 32 -5.02 9.26 3.13
CA GLY A 32 -4.86 10.35 4.09
C GLY A 32 -3.39 10.67 4.41
N TYR A 33 -2.55 9.63 4.52
CA TYR A 33 -1.10 9.77 4.69
C TYR A 33 -0.47 10.54 3.51
N ASP A 34 -0.80 10.15 2.28
CA ASP A 34 -0.28 10.77 1.07
C ASP A 34 -0.75 12.23 0.95
N GLN A 35 -2.04 12.49 1.15
CA GLN A 35 -2.60 13.85 1.14
C GLN A 35 -1.96 14.76 2.19
N HIS A 36 -1.69 14.25 3.40
CA HIS A 36 -0.98 14.99 4.43
C HIS A 36 0.45 15.33 3.97
N ALA A 37 1.19 14.36 3.41
CA ALA A 37 2.53 14.60 2.90
C ALA A 37 2.54 15.66 1.80
N MET A 38 1.64 15.56 0.82
CA MET A 38 1.48 16.55 -0.26
C MET A 38 1.23 17.97 0.27
N ARG A 39 0.38 18.11 1.30
CA ARG A 39 0.06 19.40 1.91
C ARG A 39 1.25 20.04 2.62
N HIS A 40 2.14 19.21 3.19
CA HIS A 40 3.24 19.65 4.03
C HIS A 40 4.63 19.54 3.36
N GLY A 41 4.67 19.28 2.04
CA GLY A 41 5.90 19.21 1.26
C GLY A 41 6.73 17.95 1.49
N GLY A 42 6.13 16.90 2.04
CA GLY A 42 6.73 15.58 2.18
C GLY A 42 6.59 14.74 0.90
N PRO A 43 7.43 13.71 0.72
CA PRO A 43 7.45 12.91 -0.50
C PRO A 43 6.30 11.90 -0.61
N GLY A 44 5.62 11.58 0.52
CA GLY A 44 4.43 10.73 0.55
C GLY A 44 4.59 9.43 -0.23
N LEU A 45 3.52 9.06 -0.94
CA LEU A 45 3.44 7.94 -1.88
C LEU A 45 3.60 8.42 -3.33
N GLN A 46 4.41 9.47 -3.56
CA GLN A 46 4.63 10.02 -4.90
C GLN A 46 5.17 8.94 -5.86
N GLY A 47 4.44 8.68 -6.95
CA GLY A 47 4.78 7.66 -7.94
C GLY A 47 4.37 6.23 -7.55
N TRP A 48 3.67 6.03 -6.44
CA TRP A 48 3.22 4.71 -5.97
C TRP A 48 2.38 3.94 -7.01
N LYS A 49 1.40 4.60 -7.62
CA LYS A 49 0.57 3.97 -8.66
C LYS A 49 1.41 3.53 -9.87
N ASP A 50 2.31 4.38 -10.32
CA ASP A 50 3.16 4.09 -11.49
C ASP A 50 4.14 2.95 -11.18
N TRP A 51 4.68 2.91 -9.97
CA TRP A 51 5.50 1.81 -9.48
C TRP A 51 4.71 0.48 -9.44
N LEU A 52 3.48 0.49 -8.95
CA LEU A 52 2.61 -0.70 -8.97
C LEU A 52 2.28 -1.16 -10.40
N ILE A 53 2.07 -0.24 -11.33
CA ILE A 53 1.86 -0.54 -12.75
C ILE A 53 3.11 -1.21 -13.33
N ALA A 54 4.30 -0.65 -13.08
CA ALA A 54 5.56 -1.20 -13.56
C ALA A 54 5.81 -2.60 -13.01
N LYS A 55 5.56 -2.80 -11.70
CA LYS A 55 5.71 -4.09 -11.03
C LYS A 55 4.75 -5.16 -11.56
N ARG A 56 3.49 -4.81 -11.79
CA ARG A 56 2.49 -5.74 -12.36
C ARG A 56 2.75 -6.00 -13.85
N GLY A 57 3.39 -5.06 -14.56
CA GLY A 57 3.57 -5.11 -16.02
C GLY A 57 2.28 -4.87 -16.81
N GLN A 58 1.19 -4.48 -16.16
CA GLN A 58 -0.12 -4.27 -16.77
C GLN A 58 -0.90 -3.15 -16.07
N THR A 59 -1.60 -2.35 -16.86
CA THR A 59 -2.52 -1.32 -16.35
C THR A 59 -3.88 -1.92 -15.99
N CYS A 60 -4.69 -1.19 -15.22
CA CYS A 60 -6.11 -1.47 -15.02
C CYS A 60 -6.87 -0.15 -14.89
N ASN A 61 -8.21 -0.19 -14.99
CA ASN A 61 -9.06 1.01 -14.90
C ASN A 61 -9.27 1.50 -13.45
N HIS A 62 -8.74 0.78 -12.47
CA HIS A 62 -8.87 1.12 -11.06
C HIS A 62 -7.75 2.06 -10.58
N GLY A 63 -7.95 2.65 -9.41
CA GLY A 63 -6.87 3.33 -8.69
C GLY A 63 -5.78 2.36 -8.24
N TRP A 64 -4.82 2.86 -7.45
CA TRP A 64 -3.78 2.02 -6.85
C TRP A 64 -4.32 0.79 -6.09
N PRO A 65 -5.51 0.81 -5.41
CA PRO A 65 -6.02 -0.38 -4.70
C PRO A 65 -6.33 -1.56 -5.62
N GLY A 66 -6.75 -1.31 -6.86
CA GLY A 66 -7.02 -2.37 -7.83
C GLY A 66 -5.74 -3.04 -8.32
N HIS A 67 -4.65 -2.29 -8.45
CA HIS A 67 -3.34 -2.85 -8.78
C HIS A 67 -2.84 -3.80 -7.70
N VAL A 68 -2.98 -3.41 -6.43
CA VAL A 68 -2.61 -4.26 -5.28
C VAL A 68 -3.44 -5.54 -5.27
N ARG A 69 -4.76 -5.46 -5.49
CA ARG A 69 -5.62 -6.66 -5.59
C ARG A 69 -5.22 -7.58 -6.74
N HIS A 70 -4.92 -7.06 -7.92
CA HIS A 70 -4.45 -7.89 -9.03
C HIS A 70 -3.10 -8.57 -8.76
N ILE A 71 -2.23 -7.96 -7.95
CA ILE A 71 -0.96 -8.57 -7.53
C ILE A 71 -1.22 -9.65 -6.47
N ALA A 72 -2.09 -9.37 -5.50
CA ALA A 72 -2.38 -10.25 -4.38
C ALA A 72 -3.27 -11.46 -4.75
N LEU A 73 -4.21 -11.26 -5.67
CA LEU A 73 -5.23 -12.22 -6.10
C LEU A 73 -5.12 -12.42 -7.62
N PRO A 74 -4.14 -13.20 -8.10
CA PRO A 74 -3.90 -13.36 -9.54
C PRO A 74 -5.06 -14.06 -10.27
N ASP A 75 -5.82 -14.89 -9.56
CA ASP A 75 -7.01 -15.56 -10.08
C ASP A 75 -8.24 -14.63 -10.14
N GLY A 76 -8.10 -13.39 -9.66
CA GLY A 76 -9.16 -12.38 -9.63
C GLY A 76 -9.99 -12.39 -8.35
N TRP A 77 -10.98 -11.50 -8.31
CA TRP A 77 -11.95 -11.35 -7.24
C TRP A 77 -13.31 -10.94 -7.81
N GLU A 78 -14.40 -11.30 -7.14
CA GLU A 78 -15.77 -11.05 -7.64
C GLU A 78 -16.32 -9.70 -7.18
N HIS A 79 -16.01 -9.30 -5.94
CA HIS A 79 -16.58 -8.10 -5.29
C HIS A 79 -15.53 -7.31 -4.53
N TRP A 80 -15.75 -6.00 -4.39
CA TRP A 80 -14.85 -5.13 -3.63
C TRP A 80 -14.85 -5.41 -2.12
N ASP A 81 -15.96 -5.91 -1.59
CA ASP A 81 -16.03 -6.47 -0.24
C ASP A 81 -15.52 -7.92 -0.31
N LEU A 82 -14.26 -8.10 0.08
CA LEU A 82 -13.56 -9.37 -0.02
C LEU A 82 -13.94 -10.27 1.17
N PRO A 83 -14.00 -11.61 0.96
CA PRO A 83 -13.96 -12.55 2.07
C PRO A 83 -12.73 -12.30 2.95
N GLN A 84 -12.87 -12.51 4.25
CA GLN A 84 -11.82 -12.20 5.23
C GLN A 84 -10.44 -12.79 4.88
N GLU A 85 -10.40 -14.00 4.31
CA GLU A 85 -9.17 -14.64 3.88
C GLU A 85 -8.47 -13.86 2.75
N GLN A 86 -9.22 -13.47 1.72
CA GLN A 86 -8.70 -12.66 0.61
C GLN A 86 -8.33 -11.25 1.07
N GLU A 87 -9.13 -10.66 1.96
CA GLU A 87 -8.84 -9.35 2.54
C GLU A 87 -7.48 -9.37 3.27
N GLN A 88 -7.23 -10.40 4.08
CA GLN A 88 -5.96 -10.56 4.79
C GLN A 88 -4.77 -10.73 3.84
N ILE A 89 -4.92 -11.54 2.78
CA ILE A 89 -3.89 -11.69 1.73
C ILE A 89 -3.56 -10.34 1.10
N VAL A 90 -4.58 -9.55 0.76
CA VAL A 90 -4.39 -8.23 0.15
C VAL A 90 -3.71 -7.25 1.11
N ILE A 91 -4.05 -7.28 2.39
CA ILE A 91 -3.39 -6.47 3.43
C ILE A 91 -1.91 -6.83 3.55
N ASP A 92 -1.59 -8.13 3.61
CA ASP A 92 -0.19 -8.57 3.74
C ASP A 92 0.64 -8.18 2.53
N VAL A 93 0.11 -8.43 1.32
CA VAL A 93 0.75 -8.02 0.07
C VAL A 93 0.89 -6.50 -0.02
N LEU A 94 -0.09 -5.72 0.43
CA LEU A 94 0.01 -4.26 0.46
C LEU A 94 1.20 -3.80 1.30
N PHE A 95 1.39 -4.38 2.49
CA PHE A 95 2.54 -4.03 3.34
C PHE A 95 3.87 -4.47 2.75
N ASP A 96 3.93 -5.65 2.12
CA ASP A 96 5.15 -6.11 1.45
C ASP A 96 5.51 -5.20 0.26
N LEU A 97 4.52 -4.78 -0.51
CA LEU A 97 4.69 -3.83 -1.62
C LEU A 97 5.15 -2.45 -1.13
N LEU A 98 4.62 -1.97 0.00
CA LEU A 98 5.06 -0.71 0.60
C LEU A 98 6.51 -0.78 1.08
N ASP A 99 6.92 -1.88 1.72
CA ASP A 99 8.32 -2.05 2.16
C ASP A 99 9.27 -2.04 0.97
N GLU A 100 8.94 -2.76 -0.11
CA GLU A 100 9.79 -2.81 -1.30
C GLU A 100 9.87 -1.46 -2.02
N TYR A 101 8.73 -0.80 -2.24
CA TYR A 101 8.68 0.54 -2.83
C TYR A 101 9.48 1.57 -2.03
N LEU A 102 9.42 1.51 -0.70
CA LEU A 102 10.18 2.41 0.15
C LEU A 102 11.67 2.04 0.17
N THR A 103 12.02 0.76 0.07
CA THR A 103 13.42 0.31 -0.04
C THR A 103 14.08 0.88 -1.30
N GLU A 104 13.38 0.86 -2.44
CA GLU A 104 13.90 1.42 -3.71
C GLU A 104 14.05 2.95 -3.68
N ARG A 105 13.38 3.63 -2.75
CA ARG A 105 13.41 5.10 -2.58
C ARG A 105 14.38 5.58 -1.51
N GLU A 106 14.84 4.70 -0.62
CA GLU A 106 15.88 5.07 0.32
C GLU A 106 17.10 5.53 -0.51
N PRO A 107 17.59 6.77 -0.32
CA PRO A 107 18.72 7.25 -1.08
C PRO A 107 19.87 6.28 -0.85
N ASP A 108 20.44 5.75 -1.93
CA ASP A 108 21.69 4.98 -1.88
C ASP A 108 22.62 5.72 -0.91
N ALA A 109 22.88 5.13 0.25
CA ALA A 109 23.80 5.65 1.24
C ALA A 109 25.24 5.47 0.72
N THR A 110 25.52 5.78 -0.54
CA THR A 110 26.83 5.85 -1.17
C THR A 110 26.70 6.60 -2.51
N ARG A 111 26.92 7.92 -2.49
CA ARG A 111 27.61 8.62 -3.58
C ARG A 111 28.32 9.85 -3.04
#